data_AF-A0A6B1F4M6-F1
#
_entry.id   AF-A0A6B1F4M6-F1
#
_cell.length_a   1.000
_cell.length_b   1.000
_cell.length_c   1.000
_cell.angle_alpha   90.00
_cell.angle_beta   90.00
_cell.angle_gamma   90.00
#
_symmetry.space_group_name_H-M   'P 1'
#
loop_
_entity.id
_entity.type
_entity.pdbx_description
1 polymer ?
#
loop_
_entity_poly.entity_id
_entity_poly.type
_entity_poly.pdbx_seq_one_letter_code
_entity_poly.pdbx_strand_id
1 'polypeptide(L)'
;MKNLPKWVDLALIPLINLFLAFMISGLVVVYIGENPFRAMQIIINGSLGSAYGLGYTLYYATNFIFTGLAVAVAFHARMFNIGGEGQAMVGGLGTALVCLFIDWPHWTIAFPVAIMSAALFGAAWSAIPAYLQAKRGSHIVITTIMFNFIAYSMMVYLLVHVLKPKGQMAPESAKFVAGSNLPSAHDIFGWFGMAFPKSPPLNITFLLAVLACFLIWLFIWRTRMGYAIRAFGWSETAAVYAGISPFKIIMVSMLVSGGLAGMMSINSVMGEAERLLIDSVQGAGFVGIAAALMGRSHPLGVFLAAVLFGVLYQGGAELEFEMPAVSREMIVVIQALVILFTGALENLVRVPIGKIFMKLNTKQN
;
A
#
# COMPACT_ATOMS: atom_id res chain seq x y z
N MET A 1 9.07 6.33 -30.55
CA MET A 1 7.77 7.02 -30.40
C MET A 1 8.08 8.42 -29.86
N LYS A 2 7.77 9.50 -30.58
CA LYS A 2 7.99 10.87 -30.05
C LYS A 2 7.23 10.98 -28.73
N ASN A 3 7.91 11.46 -27.68
CA ASN A 3 7.35 11.60 -26.35
C ASN A 3 6.09 12.46 -26.42
N LEU A 4 4.96 11.93 -25.94
CA LEU A 4 3.78 12.74 -25.65
C LEU A 4 4.20 13.90 -24.71
N PRO A 5 3.53 15.06 -24.77
CA PRO A 5 3.77 16.11 -23.79
C PRO A 5 3.66 15.52 -22.37
N LYS A 6 4.60 15.84 -21.49
CA LYS A 6 4.67 15.22 -20.15
C LYS A 6 3.36 15.33 -19.37
N TRP A 7 2.59 16.41 -19.55
CA TRP A 7 1.29 16.58 -18.90
C TRP A 7 0.20 15.62 -19.43
N VAL A 8 0.28 15.19 -20.70
CA VAL A 8 -0.66 14.21 -21.28
C VAL A 8 -0.42 12.84 -20.67
N ASP A 9 0.85 12.42 -20.62
CA ASP A 9 1.23 11.12 -20.05
C ASP A 9 1.04 11.07 -18.52
N LEU A 10 1.24 12.18 -17.81
CA LEU A 10 1.19 12.22 -16.34
C LEU A 10 -0.19 12.57 -15.75
N ALA A 11 -1.04 13.29 -16.47
CA ALA A 11 -2.33 13.75 -15.94
C ALA A 11 -3.51 13.33 -16.82
N LEU A 12 -3.47 13.59 -18.12
CA LEU A 12 -4.64 13.36 -18.99
C LEU A 12 -5.00 11.88 -19.11
N ILE A 13 -4.03 11.01 -19.39
CA ILE A 13 -4.27 9.58 -19.57
C ILE A 13 -4.82 8.94 -18.27
N PRO A 14 -4.19 9.15 -17.09
CA PRO A 14 -4.76 8.65 -15.83
C PRO A 14 -6.17 9.16 -15.55
N LEU A 15 -6.47 10.43 -15.81
CA LEU A 15 -7.82 10.99 -15.60
C LEU A 15 -8.86 10.35 -16.52
N ILE A 16 -8.53 10.11 -17.78
CA ILE A 16 -9.43 9.42 -18.72
C ILE A 16 -9.65 7.97 -18.30
N ASN A 17 -8.59 7.26 -17.90
CA ASN A 17 -8.71 5.88 -17.42
C ASN A 17 -9.60 5.80 -16.17
N LEU A 18 -9.43 6.74 -15.24
CA LEU A 18 -10.25 6.84 -14.04
C LEU A 18 -11.72 7.14 -14.39
N PHE A 19 -11.96 8.07 -15.33
CA PHE A 19 -13.31 8.37 -15.80
C PHE A 19 -13.98 7.15 -16.45
N LEU A 20 -13.27 6.42 -17.32
CA LEU A 20 -13.78 5.18 -17.92
C LEU A 20 -14.08 4.11 -16.87
N ALA A 21 -13.21 3.96 -15.87
CA ALA A 21 -13.45 3.06 -14.75
C ALA A 21 -14.73 3.42 -13.99
N PHE A 22 -14.94 4.70 -13.70
CA PHE A 22 -16.15 5.19 -13.05
C PHE A 22 -17.40 4.99 -13.91
N MET A 23 -17.32 5.21 -15.21
CA MET A 23 -18.46 4.96 -16.11
C MET A 23 -18.88 3.49 -16.08
N ILE A 24 -17.91 2.58 -16.18
CA ILE A 24 -18.20 1.13 -16.19
C ILE A 24 -18.66 0.65 -14.82
N SER A 25 -18.04 1.15 -13.75
CA SER A 25 -18.51 0.89 -12.38
C SER A 25 -19.93 1.43 -12.17
N GLY A 26 -20.25 2.58 -12.75
CA GLY A 26 -21.59 3.15 -12.75
C GLY A 26 -22.62 2.27 -13.47
N LEU A 27 -22.24 1.58 -14.55
CA LEU A 27 -23.12 0.60 -15.21
C LEU A 27 -23.44 -0.59 -14.29
N VAL A 28 -22.49 -1.03 -13.47
CA VAL A 28 -22.72 -2.07 -12.47
C VAL A 28 -23.73 -1.59 -11.43
N VAL A 29 -23.60 -0.35 -10.94
CA VAL A 29 -24.55 0.26 -9.99
C VAL A 29 -25.95 0.37 -10.60
N VAL A 30 -26.06 0.79 -11.87
CA VAL A 30 -27.34 0.85 -12.60
C VAL A 30 -27.97 -0.53 -12.74
N TYR A 31 -27.17 -1.57 -13.01
CA TYR A 31 -27.67 -2.94 -13.15
C TYR A 31 -28.32 -3.47 -11.86
N ILE A 32 -27.85 -3.01 -10.71
CA ILE A 32 -28.41 -3.35 -9.39
C ILE A 32 -29.68 -2.54 -9.08
N GLY A 33 -30.03 -1.57 -9.91
CA GLY A 33 -31.18 -0.69 -9.74
C GLY A 33 -30.88 0.58 -8.93
N GLU A 34 -29.60 0.84 -8.63
CA GLU A 34 -29.18 2.02 -7.87
C GLU A 34 -28.73 3.17 -8.77
N ASN A 35 -28.77 4.40 -8.24
CA ASN A 35 -28.38 5.58 -9.00
C ASN A 35 -26.84 5.80 -8.91
N PRO A 36 -26.10 5.76 -10.04
CA PRO A 36 -24.65 5.89 -10.04
C PRO A 36 -24.15 7.28 -9.62
N PHE A 37 -24.93 8.34 -9.88
CA PHE A 37 -24.58 9.69 -9.43
C PHE A 37 -24.73 9.82 -7.92
N ARG A 38 -25.78 9.22 -7.34
CA ARG A 38 -25.95 9.17 -5.89
C ARG A 38 -24.83 8.37 -5.23
N ALA A 39 -24.48 7.21 -5.79
CA ALA A 39 -23.36 6.41 -5.29
C ALA A 39 -22.04 7.19 -5.31
N MET A 40 -21.76 7.95 -6.39
CA MET A 40 -20.58 8.82 -6.46
C MET A 40 -20.61 9.93 -5.40
N GLN A 41 -21.76 10.57 -5.17
CA GLN A 41 -21.90 11.59 -4.14
C GLN A 41 -21.63 11.02 -2.74
N ILE A 42 -22.13 9.82 -2.44
CA ILE A 42 -21.89 9.15 -1.15
C ILE A 42 -20.40 8.84 -0.99
N ILE A 43 -19.74 8.29 -2.02
CA ILE A 43 -18.29 8.02 -1.97
C ILE A 43 -17.51 9.30 -1.68
N ILE A 44 -17.79 10.39 -2.40
CA ILE A 44 -17.05 11.66 -2.24
C ILE A 44 -17.35 12.31 -0.88
N ASN A 45 -18.61 12.36 -0.46
CA ASN A 45 -18.99 13.00 0.80
C ASN A 45 -18.54 12.16 2.01
N GLY A 46 -18.67 10.84 1.94
CA GLY A 46 -18.23 9.90 2.98
C GLY A 46 -16.71 9.86 3.17
N SER A 47 -15.95 10.17 2.12
CA SER A 47 -14.47 10.18 2.18
C SER A 47 -13.86 11.56 2.41
N LEU A 48 -14.38 12.62 1.78
CA LEU A 48 -13.79 13.97 1.80
C LEU A 48 -14.70 15.04 2.40
N GLY A 49 -16.00 14.77 2.54
CA GLY A 49 -17.00 15.75 2.98
C GLY A 49 -16.93 16.12 4.46
N SER A 50 -16.23 15.33 5.28
CA SER A 50 -16.06 15.60 6.71
C SER A 50 -14.64 15.31 7.18
N ALA A 51 -14.23 15.94 8.29
CA ALA A 51 -12.95 15.62 8.93
C ALA A 51 -12.89 14.14 9.40
N TYR A 52 -14.05 13.54 9.68
CA TYR A 52 -14.18 12.12 10.00
C TYR A 52 -13.79 11.25 8.79
N GLY A 53 -14.46 11.47 7.65
CA GLY A 53 -14.18 10.75 6.40
C GLY A 53 -12.75 10.94 5.93
N LEU A 54 -12.22 12.17 6.04
CA LEU A 54 -10.85 12.48 5.65
C LEU A 54 -9.85 11.75 6.56
N GLY A 55 -10.12 11.65 7.86
CA GLY A 55 -9.31 10.90 8.80
C GLY A 55 -9.18 9.42 8.43
N TYR A 56 -10.30 8.75 8.14
CA TYR A 56 -10.28 7.36 7.69
C TYR A 56 -9.63 7.19 6.31
N THR A 57 -9.89 8.12 5.39
CA THR A 57 -9.26 8.13 4.06
C THR A 57 -7.75 8.16 4.16
N LEU A 58 -7.20 9.05 4.99
CA LEU A 58 -5.74 9.15 5.20
C LEU A 58 -5.19 7.96 5.99
N TYR A 59 -5.97 7.39 6.91
CA TYR A 59 -5.61 6.16 7.60
C TYR A 59 -5.42 4.99 6.61
N TYR A 60 -6.38 4.71 5.74
CA TYR A 60 -6.25 3.67 4.72
C TYR A 60 -5.15 4.01 3.71
N ALA A 61 -5.05 5.27 3.29
CA ALA A 61 -3.99 5.72 2.41
C ALA A 61 -2.59 5.46 2.99
N THR A 62 -2.41 5.60 4.32
CA THR A 62 -1.15 5.26 5.00
C THR A 62 -0.75 3.82 4.74
N ASN A 63 -1.68 2.87 4.86
CA ASN A 63 -1.42 1.45 4.60
C ASN A 63 -1.03 1.23 3.14
N PHE A 64 -1.78 1.83 2.22
CA PHE A 64 -1.53 1.70 0.78
C PHE A 64 -0.24 2.39 0.32
N ILE A 65 0.21 3.46 1.00
CA ILE A 65 1.51 4.08 0.73
C ILE A 65 2.63 3.09 1.04
N PHE A 66 2.64 2.48 2.22
CA PHE A 66 3.71 1.56 2.61
C PHE A 66 3.77 0.33 1.70
N THR A 67 2.61 -0.31 1.45
CA THR A 67 2.55 -1.50 0.58
C THR A 67 2.82 -1.14 -0.89
N GLY A 68 2.37 0.03 -1.35
CA GLY A 68 2.66 0.53 -2.69
C GLY A 68 4.14 0.86 -2.90
N LEU A 69 4.80 1.48 -1.90
CA LEU A 69 6.25 1.71 -1.93
C LEU A 69 7.02 0.39 -1.90
N ALA A 70 6.56 -0.58 -1.12
CA ALA A 70 7.16 -1.92 -1.08
C ALA A 70 7.18 -2.55 -2.48
N VAL A 71 6.05 -2.53 -3.18
CA VAL A 71 5.96 -3.06 -4.55
C VAL A 71 6.79 -2.22 -5.51
N ALA A 72 6.72 -0.89 -5.42
CA ALA A 72 7.47 0.02 -6.30
C ALA A 72 8.99 -0.22 -6.22
N VAL A 73 9.56 -0.44 -5.02
CA VAL A 73 10.99 -0.72 -4.86
C VAL A 73 11.37 -2.04 -5.55
N ALA A 74 10.61 -3.11 -5.33
CA ALA A 74 10.86 -4.40 -5.97
C ALA A 74 10.72 -4.31 -7.50
N PHE A 75 9.73 -3.54 -7.98
CA PHE A 75 9.45 -3.40 -9.40
C PHE A 75 10.59 -2.71 -10.18
N HIS A 76 11.36 -1.82 -9.54
CA HIS A 76 12.57 -1.24 -10.16
C HIS A 76 13.66 -2.28 -10.44
N ALA A 77 13.68 -3.40 -9.72
CA ALA A 77 14.55 -4.55 -10.00
C ALA A 77 13.89 -5.60 -10.93
N ARG A 78 12.73 -5.30 -11.53
CA ARG A 78 11.82 -6.27 -12.20
C ARG A 78 11.33 -7.42 -11.32
N MET A 79 11.33 -7.22 -10.01
CA MET A 79 10.82 -8.20 -9.06
C MET A 79 9.35 -7.89 -8.79
N PHE A 80 8.45 -8.76 -9.23
CA PHE A 80 7.02 -8.61 -8.98
C PHE A 80 6.65 -9.27 -7.64
N ASN A 81 6.85 -8.53 -6.54
CA ASN A 81 6.58 -9.01 -5.18
C ASN A 81 5.07 -8.92 -4.87
N ILE A 82 4.41 -10.08 -4.76
CA ILE A 82 3.00 -10.19 -4.32
C ILE A 82 2.92 -10.60 -2.83
N GLY A 83 4.07 -10.81 -2.18
CA GLY A 83 4.19 -11.24 -0.79
C GLY A 83 3.96 -10.14 0.25
N GLY A 84 3.49 -8.95 -0.17
CA GLY A 84 3.31 -7.80 0.70
C GLY A 84 2.37 -8.09 1.87
N GLU A 85 1.34 -8.91 1.66
CA GLU A 85 0.42 -9.35 2.72
C GLU A 85 1.13 -10.11 3.84
N GLY A 86 1.87 -11.16 3.51
CA GLY A 86 2.60 -11.98 4.48
C GLY A 86 3.74 -11.21 5.13
N GLN A 87 4.44 -10.37 4.36
CA GLN A 87 5.51 -9.50 4.88
C GLN A 87 4.97 -8.48 5.88
N ALA A 88 3.81 -7.88 5.60
CA ALA A 88 3.11 -7.01 6.55
C ALA A 88 2.67 -7.79 7.78
N MET A 89 2.00 -8.94 7.61
CA MET A 89 1.54 -9.77 8.73
C MET A 89 2.67 -10.15 9.70
N VAL A 90 3.82 -10.59 9.18
CA VAL A 90 4.99 -10.90 10.00
C VAL A 90 5.66 -9.63 10.56
N GLY A 91 5.61 -8.50 9.85
CA GLY A 91 5.98 -7.19 10.40
C GLY A 91 5.11 -6.79 11.59
N GLY A 92 3.80 -7.05 11.53
CA GLY A 92 2.86 -6.85 12.62
C GLY A 92 3.18 -7.70 13.85
N LEU A 93 3.67 -8.93 13.66
CA LEU A 93 4.22 -9.74 14.75
C LEU A 93 5.42 -9.02 15.40
N GLY A 94 6.36 -8.51 14.61
CA GLY A 94 7.51 -7.75 15.10
C GLY A 94 7.10 -6.53 15.94
N THR A 95 6.10 -5.77 15.47
CA THR A 95 5.50 -4.65 16.22
C THR A 95 4.88 -5.12 17.54
N ALA A 96 4.07 -6.18 17.49
CA ALA A 96 3.35 -6.69 18.65
C ALA A 96 4.32 -7.22 19.73
N LEU A 97 5.36 -7.95 19.35
CA LEU A 97 6.35 -8.45 20.31
C LEU A 97 7.03 -7.31 21.07
N VAL A 98 7.40 -6.23 20.37
CA VAL A 98 8.02 -5.05 21.00
C VAL A 98 7.03 -4.31 21.90
N CYS A 99 5.78 -4.17 21.50
CA CYS A 99 4.77 -3.44 22.30
C CYS A 99 4.19 -4.27 23.47
N LEU A 100 4.30 -5.60 23.43
CA LEU A 100 3.80 -6.50 24.48
C LEU A 100 4.84 -6.83 25.54
N PHE A 101 6.09 -7.05 25.15
CA PHE A 101 7.12 -7.59 26.06
C PHE A 101 8.04 -6.54 26.65
N ILE A 102 7.99 -5.30 26.16
CA ILE A 102 8.81 -4.20 26.68
C ILE A 102 7.88 -3.16 27.30
N ASP A 103 8.11 -2.84 28.56
CA ASP A 103 7.42 -1.75 29.24
C ASP A 103 7.99 -0.41 28.79
N TRP A 104 7.21 0.31 27.99
CA TRP A 104 7.62 1.59 27.43
C TRP A 104 7.21 2.74 28.35
N PRO A 105 8.14 3.64 28.72
CA PRO A 105 7.78 4.83 29.51
C PRO A 105 7.01 5.86 28.67
N HIS A 106 7.25 5.91 27.36
CA HIS A 106 6.60 6.86 26.46
C HIS A 106 6.66 6.38 25.00
N TRP A 107 5.63 6.74 24.22
CA TRP A 107 5.46 6.29 22.83
C TRP A 107 6.59 6.76 21.91
N THR A 108 7.24 7.88 22.24
CA THR A 108 8.37 8.43 21.47
C THR A 108 9.57 7.49 21.40
N ILE A 109 9.73 6.60 22.37
CA ILE A 109 10.79 5.59 22.39
C ILE A 109 10.28 4.27 21.79
N ALA A 110 9.04 3.90 22.13
CA ALA A 110 8.40 2.71 21.59
C ALA A 110 8.31 2.76 20.05
N PHE A 111 7.98 3.93 19.50
CA PHE A 111 7.69 4.11 18.08
C PHE A 111 8.90 3.84 17.15
N PRO A 112 10.08 4.44 17.34
CA PRO A 112 11.26 4.08 16.55
C PRO A 112 11.65 2.60 16.64
N VAL A 113 11.53 1.98 17.82
CA VAL A 113 11.86 0.57 18.02
C VAL A 113 10.84 -0.32 17.32
N ALA A 114 9.55 0.01 17.41
CA ALA A 114 8.48 -0.67 16.67
C ALA A 114 8.70 -0.55 15.17
N ILE A 115 9.09 0.63 14.65
CA ILE A 115 9.43 0.82 13.23
C ILE A 115 10.55 -0.12 12.79
N MET A 116 11.65 -0.16 13.54
CA MET A 116 12.79 -1.01 13.23
C MET A 116 12.42 -2.49 13.29
N SER A 117 11.65 -2.90 14.30
CA SER A 117 11.19 -4.28 14.45
C SER A 117 10.27 -4.70 13.32
N ALA A 118 9.25 -3.89 12.99
CA ALA A 118 8.32 -4.15 11.90
C ALA A 118 9.06 -4.29 10.56
N ALA A 119 9.98 -3.37 10.29
CA ALA A 119 10.81 -3.42 9.09
C ALA A 119 11.72 -4.66 9.07
N LEU A 120 12.35 -5.01 10.19
CA LEU A 120 13.25 -6.14 10.28
C LEU A 120 12.52 -7.47 10.06
N PHE A 121 11.36 -7.65 10.69
CA PHE A 121 10.55 -8.87 10.54
C PHE A 121 10.00 -9.01 9.12
N GLY A 122 9.48 -7.93 8.54
CA GLY A 122 9.02 -7.92 7.15
C GLY A 122 10.15 -8.21 6.15
N ALA A 123 11.34 -7.62 6.37
CA ALA A 123 12.53 -7.87 5.57
C ALA A 123 13.05 -9.31 5.76
N ALA A 124 13.07 -9.83 6.99
CA ALA A 124 13.46 -11.22 7.26
C ALA A 124 12.54 -12.21 6.55
N TRP A 125 11.23 -11.93 6.51
CA TRP A 125 10.26 -12.75 5.79
C TRP A 125 10.48 -12.72 4.27
N SER A 126 10.76 -11.54 3.70
CA SER A 126 11.04 -11.40 2.27
C SER A 126 12.42 -11.95 1.85
N ALA A 127 13.36 -12.04 2.79
CA ALA A 127 14.70 -12.56 2.55
C ALA A 127 14.69 -14.00 2.02
N ILE A 128 13.74 -14.82 2.48
CA ILE A 128 13.67 -16.24 2.11
C ILE A 128 13.28 -16.39 0.62
N PRO A 129 12.13 -15.85 0.13
CA PRO A 129 11.83 -15.83 -1.31
C PRO A 129 12.93 -15.16 -2.14
N ALA A 130 13.53 -14.06 -1.65
CA ALA A 130 14.60 -13.36 -2.34
C ALA A 130 15.82 -14.25 -2.56
N TYR A 131 16.25 -14.98 -1.52
CA TYR A 131 17.38 -15.89 -1.60
C TYR A 131 17.09 -17.07 -2.54
N LEU A 132 15.88 -17.63 -2.49
CA LEU A 132 15.45 -18.70 -3.39
C LEU A 132 15.47 -18.24 -4.86
N GLN A 133 14.97 -17.04 -5.16
CA GLN A 133 15.05 -16.47 -6.49
C GLN A 133 16.51 -16.19 -6.91
N ALA A 134 17.31 -15.61 -6.02
CA ALA A 134 18.68 -15.19 -6.33
C ALA A 134 19.65 -16.37 -6.54
N LYS A 135 19.45 -17.49 -5.84
CA LYS A 135 20.37 -18.63 -5.86
C LYS A 135 19.83 -19.86 -6.60
N ARG A 136 18.51 -20.08 -6.54
CA ARG A 136 17.86 -21.27 -7.13
C ARG A 136 17.00 -20.95 -8.36
N GLY A 137 16.85 -19.67 -8.72
CA GLY A 137 16.02 -19.26 -9.84
C GLY A 137 14.52 -19.51 -9.62
N SER A 138 14.09 -19.70 -8.37
CA SER A 138 12.67 -19.91 -8.05
C SER A 138 11.87 -18.65 -8.34
N HIS A 139 10.79 -18.74 -9.11
CA HIS A 139 10.01 -17.59 -9.54
C HIS A 139 9.47 -16.76 -8.35
N ILE A 140 9.82 -15.48 -8.29
CA ILE A 140 9.53 -14.61 -7.15
C ILE A 140 8.03 -14.46 -6.89
N VAL A 141 7.21 -14.39 -7.95
CA VAL A 141 5.76 -14.29 -7.82
C VAL A 141 5.18 -15.51 -7.09
N ILE A 142 5.51 -16.73 -7.53
CA ILE A 142 4.94 -17.96 -6.94
C ILE A 142 5.41 -18.11 -5.50
N THR A 143 6.70 -17.94 -5.24
CA THR A 143 7.27 -18.08 -3.90
C THR A 143 6.67 -17.06 -2.92
N THR A 144 6.54 -15.80 -3.33
CA THR A 144 5.96 -14.76 -2.46
C THR A 144 4.46 -14.95 -2.19
N ILE A 145 3.68 -15.42 -3.18
CA ILE A 145 2.27 -15.78 -2.96
C ILE A 145 2.16 -16.94 -1.97
N MET A 146 2.94 -18.02 -2.15
CA MET A 146 2.90 -19.17 -1.25
C MET A 146 3.27 -18.79 0.19
N PHE A 147 4.23 -17.88 0.35
CA PHE A 147 4.64 -17.38 1.65
C PHE A 147 3.58 -16.52 2.36
N ASN A 148 2.60 -15.95 1.65
CA ASN A 148 1.45 -15.31 2.29
C ASN A 148 0.60 -16.34 3.06
N PHE A 149 0.31 -17.50 2.45
CA PHE A 149 -0.46 -18.56 3.10
C PHE A 149 0.29 -19.19 4.29
N ILE A 150 1.62 -19.33 4.16
CA ILE A 150 2.47 -19.80 5.26
C ILE A 150 2.45 -18.77 6.40
N ALA A 151 2.59 -17.48 6.10
CA ALA A 151 2.52 -16.41 7.10
C ALA A 151 1.17 -16.40 7.82
N TYR A 152 0.07 -16.53 7.08
CA TYR A 152 -1.28 -16.61 7.63
C TYR A 152 -1.43 -17.80 8.58
N SER A 153 -1.06 -19.00 8.13
CA SER A 153 -1.15 -20.22 8.95
C SER A 153 -0.28 -20.14 10.20
N MET A 154 0.93 -19.57 10.08
CA MET A 154 1.83 -19.32 11.20
C MET A 154 1.24 -18.30 12.19
N MET A 155 0.63 -17.22 11.69
CA MET A 155 0.02 -16.19 12.51
C MET A 155 -1.20 -16.73 13.28
N VAL A 156 -2.06 -17.53 12.62
CA VAL A 156 -3.16 -18.22 13.30
C VAL A 156 -2.63 -19.07 14.45
N TYR A 157 -1.59 -19.88 14.22
CA TYR A 157 -1.00 -20.71 15.26
C TYR A 157 -0.46 -19.88 16.44
N LEU A 158 0.31 -18.83 16.16
CA LEU A 158 0.90 -17.96 17.18
C LEU A 158 -0.18 -17.22 17.99
N LEU A 159 -1.19 -16.66 17.33
CA LEU A 159 -2.28 -15.98 18.01
C LEU A 159 -3.06 -16.97 18.88
N VAL A 160 -3.49 -18.11 18.33
CA VAL A 160 -4.34 -19.05 19.08
C VAL A 160 -3.63 -19.71 20.26
N HIS A 161 -2.36 -20.10 20.09
CA HIS A 161 -1.66 -20.94 21.07
C HIS A 161 -0.64 -20.20 21.95
N VAL A 162 -0.10 -19.06 21.49
CA VAL A 162 1.03 -18.39 22.17
C VAL A 162 0.66 -17.02 22.70
N LEU A 163 0.03 -16.17 21.89
CA LEU A 163 -0.19 -14.75 22.19
C LEU A 163 -1.58 -14.43 22.75
N LYS A 164 -2.56 -15.34 22.59
CA LYS A 164 -3.92 -15.12 23.07
C LYS A 164 -4.01 -15.14 24.60
N PRO A 165 -4.61 -14.10 25.21
CA PRO A 165 -4.86 -14.09 26.65
C PRO A 165 -5.78 -15.24 27.09
N LYS A 166 -5.52 -15.79 28.29
CA LYS A 166 -6.37 -16.82 28.88
C LYS A 166 -7.80 -16.27 29.06
N GLY A 167 -8.79 -17.03 28.59
CA GLY A 167 -10.22 -16.67 28.70
C GLY A 167 -10.79 -15.93 27.48
N GLN A 168 -9.97 -15.58 26.48
CA GLN A 168 -10.48 -15.04 25.22
C GLN A 168 -10.70 -16.12 24.17
N MET A 169 -11.81 -16.00 23.44
CA MET A 169 -12.15 -16.88 22.31
C MET A 169 -11.56 -16.37 20.99
N ALA A 170 -11.46 -15.05 20.81
CA ALA A 170 -10.94 -14.44 19.60
C ALA A 170 -9.41 -14.65 19.45
N PRO A 171 -8.90 -14.91 18.23
CA PRO A 171 -7.47 -15.05 17.97
C PRO A 171 -6.80 -13.67 17.89
N GLU A 172 -6.67 -13.00 19.04
CA GLU A 172 -6.01 -11.70 19.19
C GLU A 172 -4.98 -11.71 20.31
N SER A 173 -3.96 -10.86 20.24
CA SER A 173 -3.03 -10.68 21.35
C SER A 173 -3.67 -9.90 22.50
N ALA A 174 -2.99 -9.88 23.65
CA ALA A 174 -3.29 -8.87 24.68
C ALA A 174 -3.23 -7.46 24.09
N LYS A 175 -3.94 -6.52 24.72
CA LYS A 175 -3.79 -5.10 24.45
C LYS A 175 -2.38 -4.64 24.85
N PHE A 176 -1.82 -3.73 24.08
CA PHE A 176 -0.51 -3.17 24.33
C PHE A 176 -0.51 -2.25 25.56
N VAL A 177 0.68 -2.01 26.10
CA VAL A 177 0.86 -1.10 27.24
C VAL A 177 0.60 0.35 26.81
N ALA A 178 -0.01 1.16 27.67
CA ALA A 178 -0.38 2.54 27.35
C ALA A 178 0.80 3.41 26.85
N GLY A 179 2.02 3.12 27.32
CA GLY A 179 3.24 3.80 26.87
C GLY A 179 3.66 3.48 25.42
N SER A 180 2.96 2.58 24.74
CA SER A 180 3.13 2.27 23.32
C SER A 180 2.03 2.83 22.42
N ASN A 181 1.00 3.47 22.99
CA ASN A 181 -0.11 4.00 22.22
C ASN A 181 0.33 5.25 21.45
N LEU A 182 0.06 5.27 20.15
CA LEU A 182 0.45 6.38 19.30
C LEU A 182 -0.51 7.57 19.46
N PRO A 183 -0.01 8.81 19.42
CA PRO A 183 -0.87 9.98 19.46
C PRO A 183 -1.77 10.01 18.24
N SER A 184 -3.07 10.18 18.48
CA SER A 184 -4.08 10.31 17.43
C SER A 184 -3.95 11.67 16.73
N ALA A 185 -4.53 11.78 15.54
CA ALA A 185 -4.62 13.05 14.82
C ALA A 185 -5.33 14.11 15.66
N HIS A 186 -6.30 13.74 16.49
CA HIS A 186 -6.92 14.67 17.45
C HIS A 186 -5.91 15.30 18.39
N ASP A 187 -5.00 14.50 18.95
CA ASP A 187 -3.99 14.99 19.90
C ASP A 187 -2.96 15.88 19.18
N ILE A 188 -2.56 15.49 17.97
CA ILE A 188 -1.60 16.22 17.14
C ILE A 188 -2.17 17.57 16.69
N PHE A 189 -3.39 17.59 16.11
CA PHE A 189 -4.03 18.83 15.67
C PHE A 189 -4.47 19.69 16.86
N GLY A 190 -4.80 19.07 18.00
CA GLY A 190 -5.04 19.75 19.26
C GLY A 190 -3.85 20.59 19.74
N TRP A 191 -2.61 20.11 19.53
CA TRP A 191 -1.40 20.91 19.81
C TRP A 191 -1.27 22.17 18.94
N PHE A 192 -1.88 22.17 17.76
CA PHE A 192 -1.93 23.31 16.84
C PHE A 192 -3.23 24.14 16.96
N GLY A 193 -4.09 23.84 17.94
CA GLY A 193 -5.34 24.56 18.18
C GLY A 193 -6.45 24.29 17.15
N MET A 194 -6.33 23.22 16.35
CA MET A 194 -7.34 22.81 15.38
C MET A 194 -8.18 21.64 15.92
N ALA A 195 -9.50 21.79 15.89
CA ALA A 195 -10.43 20.73 16.31
C ALA A 195 -10.54 19.63 15.24
N PHE A 196 -9.99 18.46 15.51
CA PHE A 196 -10.17 17.25 14.69
C PHE A 196 -11.05 16.24 15.44
N PRO A 197 -11.90 15.43 14.77
CA PRO A 197 -12.70 14.41 15.45
C PRO A 197 -11.82 13.37 16.15
N LYS A 198 -12.26 12.87 17.32
CA LYS A 198 -11.55 11.80 18.06
C LYS A 198 -11.71 10.40 17.45
N SER A 199 -12.72 10.22 16.61
CA SER A 199 -13.12 8.90 16.12
C SER A 199 -12.22 8.29 15.03
N PRO A 200 -11.65 9.04 14.07
CA PRO A 200 -10.82 8.44 13.03
C PRO A 200 -9.48 7.93 13.59
N PRO A 201 -9.03 6.72 13.22
CA PRO A 201 -7.78 6.13 13.70
C PRO A 201 -6.52 6.73 13.04
N LEU A 202 -6.63 7.91 12.42
CA LEU A 202 -5.49 8.61 11.85
C LEU A 202 -4.50 8.95 12.97
N ASN A 203 -3.24 8.62 12.76
CA ASN A 203 -2.19 8.77 13.76
C ASN A 203 -0.87 9.20 13.10
N ILE A 204 0.19 9.33 13.90
CA ILE A 204 1.50 9.81 13.45
C ILE A 204 2.15 8.98 12.34
N THR A 205 1.71 7.74 12.11
CA THR A 205 2.24 6.88 11.04
C THR A 205 2.00 7.43 9.63
N PHE A 206 0.99 8.30 9.43
CA PHE A 206 0.82 8.99 8.15
C PHE A 206 2.04 9.87 7.83
N LEU A 207 2.58 10.58 8.82
CA LEU A 207 3.80 11.37 8.65
C LEU A 207 5.01 10.48 8.35
N LEU A 208 5.08 9.30 8.98
CA LEU A 208 6.09 8.29 8.66
C LEU A 208 5.95 7.79 7.22
N ALA A 209 4.73 7.58 6.72
CA ALA A 209 4.49 7.15 5.34
C ALA A 209 4.92 8.23 4.33
N VAL A 210 4.61 9.51 4.60
CA VAL A 210 5.08 10.64 3.79
C VAL A 210 6.61 10.73 3.80
N LEU A 211 7.23 10.56 4.98
CA LEU A 211 8.69 10.49 5.11
C LEU A 211 9.26 9.30 4.31
N ALA A 212 8.62 8.13 4.36
CA ALA A 212 9.03 6.95 3.60
C ALA A 212 8.97 7.21 2.09
N CYS A 213 7.96 7.92 1.57
CA CYS A 213 7.91 8.34 0.17
C CYS A 213 9.16 9.15 -0.22
N PHE A 214 9.56 10.11 0.62
CA PHE A 214 10.75 10.93 0.39
C PHE A 214 12.04 10.10 0.49
N LEU A 215 12.16 9.25 1.51
CA LEU A 215 13.33 8.39 1.72
C LEU A 215 13.52 7.38 0.58
N ILE A 216 12.43 6.79 0.08
CA ILE A 216 12.49 5.85 -1.06
C ILE A 216 12.79 6.58 -2.36
N TRP A 217 12.26 7.79 -2.55
CA TRP A 217 12.69 8.63 -3.68
C TRP A 217 14.19 8.93 -3.62
N LEU A 218 14.71 9.30 -2.46
CA LEU A 218 16.14 9.51 -2.25
C LEU A 218 16.94 8.23 -2.50
N PHE A 219 16.49 7.09 -1.95
CA PHE A 219 17.15 5.80 -2.09
C PHE A 219 17.26 5.37 -3.56
N ILE A 220 16.16 5.39 -4.31
CA ILE A 220 16.14 4.90 -5.70
C ILE A 220 16.82 5.89 -6.65
N TRP A 221 16.62 7.20 -6.49
CA TRP A 221 17.14 8.19 -7.44
C TRP A 221 18.47 8.82 -7.09
N ARG A 222 18.87 8.87 -5.81
CA ARG A 222 20.08 9.59 -5.36
C ARG A 222 21.19 8.68 -4.82
N THR A 223 21.01 7.37 -4.76
CA THR A 223 22.07 6.44 -4.27
C THR A 223 22.65 5.54 -5.35
N ARG A 224 23.87 5.04 -5.12
CA ARG A 224 24.55 4.05 -5.99
C ARG A 224 23.76 2.74 -6.08
N MET A 225 23.18 2.30 -4.97
CA MET A 225 22.36 1.08 -4.94
C MET A 225 21.07 1.26 -5.74
N GLY A 226 20.40 2.41 -5.62
CA GLY A 226 19.22 2.74 -6.43
C GLY A 226 19.52 2.78 -7.93
N TYR A 227 20.68 3.33 -8.32
CA TYR A 227 21.15 3.25 -9.71
C TYR A 227 21.32 1.80 -10.18
N ALA A 228 22.01 0.96 -9.39
CA ALA A 228 22.25 -0.44 -9.74
C ALA A 228 20.96 -1.27 -9.82
N ILE A 229 20.01 -1.03 -8.91
CA ILE A 229 18.67 -1.65 -8.92
C ILE A 229 17.97 -1.35 -10.25
N ARG A 230 17.93 -0.06 -10.63
CA ARG A 230 17.28 0.34 -11.89
C ARG A 230 18.00 -0.23 -13.10
N ALA A 231 19.33 -0.13 -13.16
CA ALA A 231 20.12 -0.67 -14.26
C ALA A 231 19.84 -2.16 -14.47
N PHE A 232 19.79 -2.93 -13.38
CA PHE A 232 19.40 -4.34 -13.39
C PHE A 232 17.98 -4.56 -13.93
N GLY A 233 17.00 -3.77 -13.49
CA GLY A 233 15.62 -3.86 -14.00
C GLY A 233 15.46 -3.48 -15.48
N TRP A 234 16.33 -2.64 -16.04
CA TRP A 234 16.33 -2.35 -17.47
C TRP A 234 16.87 -3.52 -18.29
N SER A 235 18.03 -4.04 -17.90
CA SER A 235 18.65 -5.20 -18.53
C SER A 235 19.57 -5.92 -17.55
N GLU A 236 19.18 -7.13 -17.16
CA GLU A 236 19.98 -8.00 -16.29
C GLU A 236 21.33 -8.33 -16.93
N THR A 237 21.35 -8.69 -18.23
CA THR A 237 22.57 -9.06 -18.95
C THR A 237 23.57 -7.90 -19.02
N ALA A 238 23.10 -6.68 -19.30
CA ALA A 238 23.97 -5.50 -19.31
C ALA A 238 24.46 -5.14 -17.90
N ALA A 239 23.62 -5.30 -16.87
CA ALA A 239 24.00 -5.05 -15.49
C ALA A 239 25.09 -6.02 -15.00
N VAL A 240 24.97 -7.30 -15.35
CA VAL A 240 25.99 -8.32 -15.06
C VAL A 240 27.30 -7.98 -15.76
N TYR A 241 27.24 -7.59 -17.04
CA TYR A 241 28.42 -7.16 -17.80
C TYR A 241 29.11 -5.93 -17.17
N ALA A 242 28.34 -5.02 -16.58
CA ALA A 242 28.84 -3.86 -15.84
C ALA A 242 29.33 -4.17 -14.41
N GLY A 243 29.38 -5.46 -14.01
CA GLY A 243 29.87 -5.89 -12.70
C GLY A 243 28.84 -5.79 -11.55
N ILE A 244 27.56 -5.57 -11.86
CA ILE A 244 26.49 -5.55 -10.86
C ILE A 244 26.08 -6.99 -10.53
N SER A 245 26.17 -7.37 -9.26
CA SER A 245 25.79 -8.70 -8.78
C SER A 245 24.25 -8.86 -8.73
N PRO A 246 23.64 -9.79 -9.49
CA PRO A 246 22.20 -10.06 -9.43
C PRO A 246 21.75 -10.44 -8.01
N PHE A 247 22.55 -11.27 -7.33
CA PHE A 247 22.26 -11.71 -5.97
C PHE A 247 22.07 -10.54 -5.01
N LYS A 248 23.00 -9.57 -5.02
CA LYS A 248 22.92 -8.39 -4.15
C LYS A 248 21.70 -7.53 -4.49
N ILE A 249 21.38 -7.33 -5.77
CA ILE A 249 20.24 -6.52 -6.19
C ILE A 249 18.92 -7.18 -5.79
N ILE A 250 18.76 -8.48 -6.04
CA ILE A 250 17.57 -9.23 -5.66
C ILE A 250 17.38 -9.20 -4.14
N MET A 251 18.43 -9.48 -3.35
CA MET A 251 18.34 -9.45 -1.89
C MET A 251 18.00 -8.06 -1.38
N VAL A 252 18.73 -7.02 -1.77
CA VAL A 252 18.51 -5.66 -1.23
C VAL A 252 17.13 -5.13 -1.64
N SER A 253 16.74 -5.32 -2.89
CA SER A 253 15.42 -4.86 -3.38
C SER A 253 14.28 -5.50 -2.59
N MET A 254 14.34 -6.83 -2.37
CA MET A 254 13.33 -7.56 -1.62
C MET A 254 13.36 -7.28 -0.12
N LEU A 255 14.53 -7.10 0.51
CA LEU A 255 14.64 -6.75 1.93
C LEU A 255 14.01 -5.37 2.20
N VAL A 256 14.30 -4.37 1.34
CA VAL A 256 13.69 -3.03 1.46
C VAL A 256 12.19 -3.11 1.19
N SER A 257 11.77 -3.87 0.19
CA SER A 257 10.35 -4.12 -0.10
C SER A 257 9.62 -4.74 1.09
N GLY A 258 10.15 -5.83 1.65
CA GLY A 258 9.58 -6.50 2.82
C GLY A 258 9.57 -5.63 4.07
N GLY A 259 10.62 -4.82 4.28
CA GLY A 259 10.66 -3.87 5.38
C GLY A 259 9.60 -2.78 5.27
N LEU A 260 9.38 -2.22 4.08
CA LEU A 260 8.30 -1.26 3.83
C LEU A 260 6.92 -1.89 4.04
N ALA A 261 6.71 -3.12 3.55
CA ALA A 261 5.47 -3.85 3.78
C ALA A 261 5.25 -4.12 5.28
N GLY A 262 6.30 -4.50 6.02
CA GLY A 262 6.25 -4.69 7.47
C GLY A 262 5.89 -3.42 8.24
N MET A 263 6.46 -2.27 7.86
CA MET A 263 6.15 -0.97 8.48
C MET A 263 4.69 -0.54 8.32
N MET A 264 3.96 -1.07 7.32
CA MET A 264 2.53 -0.81 7.19
C MET A 264 1.76 -1.20 8.47
N SER A 265 2.11 -2.36 9.05
CA SER A 265 1.40 -2.89 10.22
C SER A 265 1.54 -2.04 11.47
N ILE A 266 2.45 -1.06 11.51
CA ILE A 266 2.50 -0.11 12.64
C ILE A 266 1.19 0.67 12.72
N ASN A 267 0.63 1.07 11.58
CA ASN A 267 -0.61 1.85 11.55
C ASN A 267 -1.80 1.03 12.06
N SER A 268 -1.98 -0.21 11.59
CA SER A 268 -3.13 -1.03 12.00
C SER A 268 -2.96 -1.74 13.35
N VAL A 269 -1.74 -2.18 13.70
CA VAL A 269 -1.47 -2.95 14.92
C VAL A 269 -1.20 -2.05 16.12
N MET A 270 -0.29 -1.07 15.98
CA MET A 270 0.11 -0.16 17.08
C MET A 270 -0.75 1.10 17.12
N GLY A 271 -1.20 1.60 15.97
CA GLY A 271 -1.97 2.84 15.87
C GLY A 271 -3.47 2.66 16.14
N GLU A 272 -4.14 1.75 15.43
CA GLU A 272 -5.60 1.56 15.53
C GLU A 272 -5.98 0.49 16.56
N ALA A 273 -5.53 -0.75 16.36
CA ALA A 273 -6.04 -1.88 17.13
C ALA A 273 -5.46 -1.95 18.55
N GLU A 274 -4.29 -1.35 18.76
CA GLU A 274 -3.44 -1.44 19.96
C GLU A 274 -3.24 -2.89 20.43
N ARG A 275 -3.30 -3.82 19.48
CA ARG A 275 -3.17 -5.27 19.67
C ARG A 275 -2.95 -5.91 18.30
N LEU A 276 -2.42 -7.12 18.27
CA LEU A 276 -2.30 -7.89 17.06
C LEU A 276 -3.59 -8.67 16.76
N LEU A 277 -4.19 -8.36 15.62
CA LEU A 277 -5.35 -9.06 15.06
C LEU A 277 -4.91 -9.94 13.89
N ILE A 278 -5.58 -11.09 13.71
CA ILE A 278 -5.28 -12.03 12.63
C ILE A 278 -5.35 -11.39 11.24
N ASP A 279 -6.38 -10.57 10.98
CA ASP A 279 -6.61 -9.92 9.69
C ASP A 279 -6.21 -8.44 9.70
N SER A 280 -5.15 -8.07 10.43
CA SER A 280 -4.68 -6.67 10.57
C SER A 280 -4.21 -5.99 9.27
N VAL A 281 -3.95 -6.77 8.21
CA VAL A 281 -3.45 -6.28 6.91
C VAL A 281 -4.60 -5.94 5.94
N GLN A 282 -5.75 -6.61 6.08
CA GLN A 282 -7.01 -6.35 5.34
C GLN A 282 -6.88 -6.19 3.82
N GLY A 283 -5.97 -6.92 3.16
CA GLY A 283 -5.81 -6.86 1.70
C GLY A 283 -5.02 -5.64 1.19
N ALA A 284 -4.47 -4.81 2.10
CA ALA A 284 -3.71 -3.62 1.72
C ALA A 284 -2.41 -3.93 0.96
N GLY A 285 -1.85 -5.12 1.11
CA GLY A 285 -0.74 -5.62 0.29
C GLY A 285 -1.12 -5.75 -1.18
N PHE A 286 -2.33 -6.24 -1.48
CA PHE A 286 -2.83 -6.34 -2.86
C PHE A 286 -3.21 -4.98 -3.45
N VAL A 287 -3.86 -4.12 -2.67
CA VAL A 287 -4.17 -2.73 -3.09
C VAL A 287 -2.87 -1.95 -3.33
N GLY A 288 -1.82 -2.21 -2.56
CA GLY A 288 -0.49 -1.66 -2.77
C GLY A 288 0.08 -1.94 -4.16
N ILE A 289 -0.15 -3.14 -4.71
CA ILE A 289 0.30 -3.47 -6.08
C ILE A 289 -0.35 -2.54 -7.09
N ALA A 290 -1.66 -2.33 -6.97
CA ALA A 290 -2.37 -1.40 -7.82
C ALA A 290 -1.88 0.04 -7.68
N ALA A 291 -1.68 0.51 -6.44
CA ALA A 291 -1.14 1.85 -6.18
C ALA A 291 0.26 2.03 -6.80
N ALA A 292 1.11 0.99 -6.74
CA ALA A 292 2.43 0.99 -7.37
C ALA A 292 2.38 1.05 -8.89
N LEU A 293 1.49 0.27 -9.52
CA LEU A 293 1.35 0.23 -10.98
C LEU A 293 0.75 1.54 -11.51
N MET A 294 -0.33 2.03 -10.90
CA MET A 294 -0.96 3.31 -11.24
C MET A 294 0.01 4.48 -11.02
N GLY A 295 0.75 4.44 -9.91
CA GLY A 295 1.80 5.41 -9.58
C GLY A 295 3.07 5.28 -10.42
N ARG A 296 3.11 4.35 -11.40
CA ARG A 296 4.26 4.06 -12.28
C ARG A 296 5.55 3.78 -11.51
N SER A 297 5.42 3.17 -10.32
CA SER A 297 6.49 2.92 -9.36
C SER A 297 7.25 4.17 -8.89
N HIS A 298 6.72 5.38 -9.10
CA HIS A 298 7.32 6.60 -8.57
C HIS A 298 6.70 6.93 -7.19
N PRO A 299 7.47 7.24 -6.13
CA PRO A 299 6.93 7.46 -4.78
C PRO A 299 5.82 8.51 -4.70
N LEU A 300 5.94 9.62 -5.44
CA LEU A 300 4.87 10.62 -5.54
C LEU A 300 3.61 10.08 -6.24
N GLY A 301 3.76 9.25 -7.26
CA GLY A 301 2.63 8.62 -7.94
C GLY A 301 1.94 7.59 -7.05
N VAL A 302 2.73 6.82 -6.30
CA VAL A 302 2.23 5.87 -5.28
C VAL A 302 1.43 6.61 -4.22
N PHE A 303 1.94 7.75 -3.72
CA PHE A 303 1.25 8.56 -2.74
C PHE A 303 -0.13 9.04 -3.24
N LEU A 304 -0.18 9.61 -4.44
CA LEU A 304 -1.45 10.08 -5.03
C LEU A 304 -2.43 8.92 -5.30
N ALA A 305 -1.93 7.79 -5.80
CA ALA A 305 -2.75 6.61 -6.02
C ALA A 305 -3.27 6.01 -4.70
N ALA A 306 -2.44 5.97 -3.66
CA ALA A 306 -2.83 5.49 -2.34
C ALA A 306 -3.92 6.36 -1.69
N VAL A 307 -3.85 7.68 -1.86
CA VAL A 307 -4.93 8.60 -1.43
C VAL A 307 -6.22 8.32 -2.20
N LEU A 308 -6.14 8.13 -3.51
CA LEU A 308 -7.31 7.74 -4.33
C LEU A 308 -7.92 6.41 -3.85
N PHE A 309 -7.10 5.40 -3.59
CA PHE A 309 -7.59 4.13 -3.05
C PHE A 309 -8.14 4.28 -1.63
N GLY A 310 -7.58 5.17 -0.80
CA GLY A 310 -8.15 5.53 0.50
C GLY A 310 -9.55 6.12 0.37
N VAL A 311 -9.75 7.02 -0.60
CA VAL A 311 -11.07 7.60 -0.92
C VAL A 311 -12.06 6.52 -1.34
N LEU A 312 -11.65 5.60 -2.21
CA LEU A 312 -12.50 4.50 -2.67
C LEU A 312 -12.80 3.48 -1.56
N TYR A 313 -11.87 3.26 -0.63
CA TYR A 313 -12.05 2.32 0.46
C TYR A 313 -13.01 2.89 1.52
N GLN A 314 -12.74 4.11 1.99
CA GLN A 314 -13.61 4.78 2.97
C GLN A 314 -14.97 5.15 2.38
N GLY A 315 -15.00 5.73 1.17
CA GLY A 315 -16.24 6.06 0.50
C GLY A 315 -17.04 4.81 0.10
N GLY A 316 -16.37 3.69 -0.16
CA GLY A 316 -17.02 2.39 -0.32
C GLY A 316 -17.69 1.91 0.96
N ALA A 317 -17.02 2.02 2.12
CA ALA A 317 -17.63 1.67 3.40
C ALA A 317 -18.88 2.52 3.71
N GLU A 318 -18.85 3.82 3.39
CA GLU A 318 -20.04 4.69 3.51
C GLU A 318 -21.15 4.28 2.52
N LEU A 319 -20.77 3.90 1.30
CA LEU A 319 -21.72 3.44 0.28
C LEU A 319 -22.46 2.17 0.73
N GLU A 320 -21.74 1.20 1.31
CA GLU A 320 -22.34 -0.02 1.88
C GLU A 320 -23.31 0.30 3.02
N PHE A 321 -23.01 1.31 3.82
CA PHE A 321 -23.86 1.75 4.93
C PHE A 321 -25.14 2.45 4.44
N GLU A 322 -25.03 3.38 3.48
CA GLU A 322 -26.17 4.15 2.96
C GLU A 322 -27.00 3.39 1.92
N MET A 323 -26.39 2.46 1.18
CA MET A 323 -27.03 1.65 0.15
C MET A 323 -26.88 0.16 0.49
N PRO A 324 -27.83 -0.44 1.26
CA PRO A 324 -27.75 -1.85 1.66
C PRO A 324 -27.77 -2.83 0.49
N ALA A 325 -28.25 -2.41 -0.68
CA ALA A 325 -28.18 -3.18 -1.92
C ALA A 325 -26.74 -3.31 -2.44
N VAL A 326 -25.81 -2.46 -2.00
CA VAL A 326 -24.40 -2.47 -2.38
C VAL A 326 -23.58 -3.22 -1.34
N SER A 327 -23.24 -4.47 -1.63
CA SER A 327 -22.36 -5.29 -0.77
C SER A 327 -20.88 -4.90 -0.91
N ARG A 328 -20.10 -5.26 0.12
CA ARG A 328 -18.64 -5.08 0.14
C ARG A 328 -17.93 -5.71 -1.05
N GLU A 329 -18.39 -6.87 -1.52
CA GLU A 329 -17.82 -7.54 -2.69
C GLU A 329 -17.97 -6.67 -3.94
N MET A 330 -19.06 -5.92 -4.07
CA MET A 330 -19.27 -5.03 -5.21
C MET A 330 -18.34 -3.82 -5.16
N ILE A 331 -18.03 -3.30 -3.98
CA ILE A 331 -16.99 -2.27 -3.80
C ILE A 331 -15.62 -2.80 -4.22
N VAL A 332 -15.29 -4.05 -3.86
CA VAL A 332 -14.04 -4.70 -4.31
C VAL A 332 -14.02 -4.86 -5.83
N VAL A 333 -15.14 -5.21 -6.47
CA VAL A 333 -15.25 -5.27 -7.94
C VAL A 333 -15.03 -3.88 -8.56
N ILE A 334 -15.63 -2.82 -8.01
CA ILE A 334 -15.41 -1.45 -8.47
C ILE A 334 -13.93 -1.06 -8.35
N GLN A 335 -13.29 -1.36 -7.23
CA GLN A 335 -11.84 -1.15 -7.05
C GLN A 335 -11.04 -1.96 -8.09
N ALA A 336 -11.38 -3.23 -8.32
CA ALA A 336 -10.72 -4.07 -9.33
C ALA A 336 -10.88 -3.52 -10.75
N LEU A 337 -12.05 -2.96 -11.10
CA LEU A 337 -12.26 -2.27 -12.38
C LEU A 337 -11.39 -1.03 -12.49
N VAL A 338 -11.32 -0.20 -11.44
CA VAL A 338 -10.40 0.96 -11.41
C VAL A 338 -8.96 0.52 -11.63
N ILE A 339 -8.52 -0.56 -10.99
CA ILE A 339 -7.17 -1.13 -11.18
C ILE A 339 -6.97 -1.61 -12.61
N LEU A 340 -7.94 -2.31 -13.18
CA LEU A 340 -7.88 -2.84 -14.55
C LEU A 340 -7.74 -1.70 -15.57
N PHE A 341 -8.55 -0.65 -15.45
CA PHE A 341 -8.55 0.48 -16.39
C PHE A 341 -7.31 1.37 -16.26
N THR A 342 -6.84 1.59 -15.04
CA THR A 342 -5.71 2.49 -14.79
C THR A 342 -4.35 1.84 -14.93
N GLY A 343 -4.25 0.53 -14.64
CA GLY A 343 -3.02 -0.25 -14.77
C GLY A 343 -2.94 -1.03 -16.09
N ALA A 344 -3.80 -2.04 -16.25
CA ALA A 344 -3.67 -3.01 -17.35
C ALA A 344 -4.10 -2.45 -18.72
N LEU A 345 -5.16 -1.64 -18.74
CA LEU A 345 -5.72 -1.05 -19.95
C LEU A 345 -5.19 0.35 -20.24
N GLU A 346 -4.09 0.78 -19.60
CA GLU A 346 -3.48 2.10 -19.87
C GLU A 346 -3.22 2.30 -21.37
N ASN A 347 -2.75 1.24 -22.05
CA ASN A 347 -2.45 1.28 -23.47
C ASN A 347 -3.69 1.43 -24.36
N LEU A 348 -4.88 1.07 -23.88
CA LEU A 348 -6.15 1.25 -24.60
C LEU A 348 -6.43 2.73 -24.84
N VAL A 349 -6.09 3.59 -23.88
CA VAL A 349 -6.27 5.06 -23.98
C VAL A 349 -5.01 5.74 -24.52
N ARG A 350 -3.82 5.29 -24.12
CA ARG A 350 -2.55 5.89 -24.53
C ARG A 350 -2.28 5.79 -26.03
N VAL A 351 -2.56 4.65 -26.64
CA VAL A 351 -2.27 4.42 -28.07
C VAL A 351 -3.13 5.31 -28.99
N PRO A 352 -4.47 5.41 -28.81
CA PRO A 352 -5.30 6.32 -29.59
C PRO A 352 -4.94 7.80 -29.39
N ILE A 353 -4.76 8.25 -28.14
CA ILE A 353 -4.38 9.63 -27.83
C ILE A 353 -3.03 9.97 -28.46
N GLY A 354 -2.06 9.05 -28.40
CA GLY A 354 -0.78 9.16 -29.10
C GLY A 354 -0.94 9.39 -30.60
N LYS A 355 -1.84 8.63 -31.26
CA LYS A 355 -2.13 8.79 -32.69
C LYS A 355 -2.79 10.14 -33.01
N ILE A 356 -3.70 10.63 -32.16
CA ILE A 356 -4.36 11.93 -32.33
C ILE A 356 -3.36 13.08 -32.21
N PHE A 357 -2.51 13.07 -31.17
CA PHE A 357 -1.47 14.08 -30.99
C PHE A 357 -0.44 14.09 -32.12
N MET A 358 -0.08 12.92 -32.64
CA MET A 358 0.77 12.85 -33.83
C MET A 358 0.10 13.50 -35.04
N LYS A 359 -1.19 13.22 -35.30
CA LYS A 359 -1.95 13.85 -36.41
C LYS A 359 -2.10 15.36 -36.28
N LEU A 360 -2.20 15.89 -35.06
CA LEU A 360 -2.32 17.33 -34.82
C LEU A 360 -1.00 18.06 -35.02
N ASN A 361 0.13 17.46 -34.62
CA ASN A 361 1.47 18.04 -34.85
C ASN A 361 1.92 17.98 -36.31
N THR A 362 1.46 17.01 -37.12
CA THR A 362 1.74 17.00 -38.56
C THR A 362 0.98 18.08 -39.35
N LYS A 363 -0.02 18.74 -38.76
CA LYS A 363 -0.77 19.83 -39.38
C LYS A 363 -0.19 21.23 -39.08
N GLN A 364 0.80 21.32 -38.19
CA GLN A 364 1.44 22.60 -37.80
C GLN A 364 2.81 22.83 -38.45
N ASN A 365 3.32 21.87 -39.22
CA ASN A 365 4.43 22.01 -40.16
C ASN A 365 3.90 21.88 -41.58
#